data_AF-D2V527-F1
#
_entry.id   AF-D2V527-F1
#
_cell.length_a   1.000
_cell.length_b   1.000
_cell.length_c   1.000
_cell.angle_alpha   90.00
_cell.angle_beta   90.00
_cell.angle_gamma   90.00
#
_symmetry.space_group_name_H-M   'P 1'
#
loop_
_entity.id
_entity.type
_entity.pdbx_description
1 polymer ?
#
loop_
_entity_poly.entity_id
_entity_poly.type
_entity_poly.pdbx_seq_one_letter_code
_entity_poly.pdbx_strand_id
1 'polypeptide(L)'
;MESGTLFRYLCSLAHRSLGLDTIHNLMKKGEDEFHLWEHCDLNDSFDSLVYGACDRLISVQCRFRDQDVDSTYYFHPLVIWQRWPMLLGYALNSELKGEIKREELAIVTENDLFLATLNTNKQIEKYFGSINDKVLDQLEFRNQIRQLKLEIAKAKSNIEQHSSIFVKHEKKIQNLHECLKQFDETGLKSLLLPTSQLWNIHLGNIDFHKQAFDEIVFYLYTSKFVNLDNDPTESTLLPPVRSLEDLILGKDKEYFQEILTLLNSLGIQPINSLLYKDSASLNNFESESEIRKAKIYDTLFGMLKEQLADGIFFTTTQPPNNPLETLKKFMCNLIIEQQPPEATDDHVDEFTELPEHSEEQIFGHKSFLMKHCPFIDVLINSDFQEAFQIRETESKNEIPVIHVECSNFQILTDIIRYIYSNRISINKSNVFELLLLSQKLGLDDLTELCEKSVPEMDFFDFELVQVISLTISLSLPHLKNIFEQKLFSQLKTMIKGRLMGSDEAQVILEQCGYSFEEVNDLLVQLIWAD
;
A
#
# COMPACT_ATOMS: atom_id res chain seq x y z
N MET A 1 -2.58 -22.22 -20.38
CA MET A 1 -3.22 -21.13 -19.62
C MET A 1 -3.21 -19.88 -20.46
N GLU A 2 -4.37 -19.35 -20.82
CA GLU A 2 -4.45 -18.00 -21.38
C GLU A 2 -4.03 -17.00 -20.28
N SER A 3 -3.00 -16.19 -20.52
CA SER A 3 -2.42 -15.26 -19.52
C SER A 3 -3.42 -14.27 -18.92
N GLY A 4 -4.59 -14.07 -19.58
CA GLY A 4 -5.69 -13.27 -19.04
C GLY A 4 -6.40 -13.90 -17.83
N THR A 5 -6.39 -15.23 -17.70
CA THR A 5 -7.09 -15.95 -16.63
C THR A 5 -6.29 -15.93 -15.33
N LEU A 6 -4.96 -16.11 -15.41
CA LEU A 6 -4.05 -15.97 -14.27
C LEU A 6 -4.05 -14.53 -13.75
N PHE A 7 -4.15 -13.53 -14.62
CA PHE A 7 -4.24 -12.12 -14.21
C PHE A 7 -5.57 -11.81 -13.48
N ARG A 8 -6.72 -12.30 -13.97
CA ARG A 8 -8.00 -12.17 -13.25
C ARG A 8 -7.99 -12.90 -11.91
N TYR A 9 -7.33 -14.05 -11.85
CA TYR A 9 -7.11 -14.84 -10.64
C TYR A 9 -6.16 -14.14 -9.64
N LEU A 10 -5.07 -13.54 -10.12
CA LEU A 10 -4.12 -12.76 -9.32
C LEU A 10 -4.72 -11.43 -8.83
N CYS A 11 -5.56 -10.78 -9.64
CA CYS A 11 -6.41 -9.70 -9.16
C CYS A 11 -7.36 -10.22 -8.08
N SER A 12 -8.04 -11.35 -8.27
CA SER A 12 -8.91 -11.90 -7.22
C SER A 12 -8.18 -12.26 -5.91
N LEU A 13 -6.93 -12.75 -6.00
CA LEU A 13 -6.06 -13.12 -4.88
C LEU A 13 -5.40 -11.92 -4.19
N ALA A 14 -4.97 -10.91 -4.96
CA ALA A 14 -4.52 -9.63 -4.40
C ALA A 14 -5.68 -8.85 -3.76
N HIS A 15 -6.92 -9.28 -4.00
CA HIS A 15 -8.13 -8.63 -3.55
C HIS A 15 -9.00 -9.45 -2.57
N ARG A 16 -8.54 -10.58 -2.02
CA ARG A 16 -9.21 -11.29 -0.91
C ARG A 16 -8.20 -11.92 0.05
N SER A 17 -8.43 -11.72 1.35
CA SER A 17 -7.96 -12.57 2.45
C SER A 17 -8.65 -13.94 2.41
N LEU A 18 -8.33 -14.75 1.40
CA LEU A 18 -8.71 -16.17 1.42
C LEU A 18 -7.65 -16.94 2.22
N GLY A 19 -8.05 -17.47 3.37
CA GLY A 19 -7.22 -18.36 4.18
C GLY A 19 -6.66 -19.51 3.34
N LEU A 20 -5.37 -19.79 3.54
CA LEU A 20 -4.56 -20.80 2.82
C LEU A 20 -5.24 -22.17 2.69
N ASP A 21 -6.06 -22.56 3.67
CA ASP A 21 -6.74 -23.86 3.72
C ASP A 21 -7.88 -23.99 2.68
N THR A 22 -8.56 -22.89 2.35
CA THR A 22 -9.64 -22.88 1.34
C THR A 22 -9.06 -23.04 -0.06
N ILE A 23 -7.90 -22.41 -0.30
CA ILE A 23 -7.14 -22.53 -1.56
C ILE A 23 -6.56 -23.94 -1.71
N HIS A 24 -6.04 -24.52 -0.61
CA HIS A 24 -5.52 -25.89 -0.59
C HIS A 24 -6.60 -26.93 -0.91
N ASN A 25 -7.82 -26.77 -0.41
CA ASN A 25 -8.93 -27.70 -0.63
C ASN A 25 -9.52 -27.64 -2.05
N LEU A 26 -9.54 -26.46 -2.68
CA LEU A 26 -10.01 -26.30 -4.06
C LEU A 26 -9.04 -26.91 -5.07
N MET A 27 -7.72 -26.79 -4.84
CA MET A 27 -6.71 -27.36 -5.74
C MET A 27 -6.54 -28.88 -5.59
N LYS A 28 -6.81 -29.44 -4.41
CA LYS A 28 -6.67 -30.89 -4.16
C LYS A 28 -7.74 -31.75 -4.85
N LYS A 29 -8.85 -31.15 -5.31
CA LYS A 29 -9.96 -31.88 -5.94
C LYS A 29 -9.80 -32.11 -7.44
N GLY A 30 -8.82 -31.50 -8.11
CA GLY A 30 -8.54 -31.75 -9.53
C GLY A 30 -9.74 -31.50 -10.44
N GLU A 31 -10.58 -30.53 -10.10
CA GLU A 31 -11.76 -30.17 -10.90
C GLU A 31 -11.34 -29.22 -12.03
N ASP A 32 -11.80 -29.52 -13.25
CA ASP A 32 -11.51 -28.81 -14.49
C ASP A 32 -11.80 -27.30 -14.38
N GLU A 33 -11.06 -26.46 -15.12
CA GLU A 33 -11.12 -24.98 -15.13
C GLU A 33 -12.56 -24.41 -15.22
N PHE A 34 -13.50 -25.18 -15.78
CA PHE A 34 -14.90 -24.81 -15.96
C PHE A 34 -15.74 -24.91 -14.68
N HIS A 35 -15.39 -25.77 -13.71
CA HIS A 35 -16.14 -25.94 -12.46
C HIS A 35 -15.73 -24.94 -11.37
N LEU A 36 -14.50 -24.39 -11.43
CA LEU A 36 -14.10 -23.26 -10.56
C LEU A 36 -14.93 -21.99 -10.83
N TRP A 37 -15.41 -21.82 -12.07
CA TRP A 37 -16.34 -20.76 -12.47
C TRP A 37 -17.77 -20.95 -12.00
N GLU A 38 -18.19 -22.18 -11.65
CA GLU A 38 -19.49 -22.47 -11.04
C GLU A 38 -19.45 -22.38 -9.51
N HIS A 39 -18.31 -22.68 -8.88
CA HIS A 39 -18.17 -22.61 -7.42
C HIS A 39 -17.89 -21.20 -6.89
N CYS A 40 -17.24 -20.35 -7.68
CA CYS A 40 -17.38 -18.92 -7.51
C CYS A 40 -18.67 -18.55 -8.23
N ASP A 41 -19.75 -18.29 -7.49
CA ASP A 41 -21.09 -17.88 -7.94
C ASP A 41 -21.07 -16.55 -8.76
N LEU A 42 -20.24 -16.50 -9.80
CA LEU A 42 -19.82 -15.32 -10.56
C LEU A 42 -20.57 -15.19 -11.88
N ASN A 43 -21.42 -16.15 -12.25
CA ASN A 43 -22.20 -16.06 -13.48
C ASN A 43 -23.58 -15.42 -13.28
N ASP A 44 -24.20 -15.56 -12.10
CA ASP A 44 -25.54 -14.98 -11.86
C ASP A 44 -25.50 -13.68 -11.05
N SER A 45 -24.39 -13.37 -10.37
CA SER A 45 -24.27 -12.14 -9.56
C SER A 45 -23.45 -11.01 -10.21
N PHE A 46 -22.65 -11.28 -11.25
CA PHE A 46 -21.87 -10.21 -11.89
C PHE A 46 -22.78 -9.23 -12.62
N ASP A 47 -23.85 -9.71 -13.27
CA ASP A 47 -24.83 -8.85 -13.93
C ASP A 47 -25.72 -8.09 -12.92
N SER A 48 -25.88 -8.59 -11.68
CA SER A 48 -26.64 -7.89 -10.63
C SER A 48 -25.80 -6.93 -9.77
N LEU A 49 -24.47 -7.11 -9.71
CA LEU A 49 -23.52 -6.18 -9.07
C LEU A 49 -23.17 -4.97 -9.95
N VAL A 50 -23.58 -4.96 -11.23
CA VAL A 50 -23.21 -3.95 -12.22
C VAL A 50 -24.11 -2.69 -12.23
N TYR A 51 -25.15 -2.65 -11.39
CA TYR A 51 -26.14 -1.57 -11.39
C TYR A 51 -26.09 -0.65 -10.16
N GLY A 52 -24.88 -0.19 -9.83
CA GLY A 52 -24.63 1.06 -9.11
C GLY A 52 -23.52 1.82 -9.84
N ALA A 53 -23.60 3.16 -9.93
CA ALA A 53 -22.65 3.97 -10.71
C ALA A 53 -21.16 3.82 -10.27
N CYS A 54 -20.87 3.14 -9.16
CA CYS A 54 -19.54 2.97 -8.57
C CYS A 54 -18.89 1.58 -8.76
N ASP A 55 -19.58 0.60 -9.37
CA ASP A 55 -19.03 -0.76 -9.59
C ASP A 55 -18.48 -0.99 -11.01
N ARG A 56 -18.31 0.09 -11.75
CA ARG A 56 -17.83 0.03 -13.14
C ARG A 56 -16.31 -0.01 -13.18
N LEU A 57 -15.79 -1.06 -13.79
CA LEU A 57 -14.38 -1.15 -14.13
C LEU A 57 -14.10 -0.33 -15.39
N ILE A 58 -12.94 0.33 -15.43
CA ILE A 58 -12.42 0.96 -16.64
C ILE A 58 -11.86 -0.14 -17.52
N SER A 59 -12.42 -0.31 -18.72
CA SER A 59 -11.83 -1.16 -19.74
C SER A 59 -10.75 -0.41 -20.49
N VAL A 60 -9.58 -1.03 -20.63
CA VAL A 60 -8.44 -0.48 -21.37
C VAL A 60 -8.03 -1.49 -22.44
N GLN A 61 -8.12 -1.06 -23.69
CA GLN A 61 -7.76 -1.88 -24.85
C GLN A 61 -6.45 -1.40 -25.47
N CYS A 62 -5.55 -2.34 -25.71
CA CYS A 62 -4.26 -2.08 -26.34
C CYS A 62 -3.75 -3.31 -27.10
N ARG A 63 -2.91 -3.06 -28.12
CA ARG A 63 -2.20 -4.11 -28.85
C ARG A 63 -0.72 -4.03 -28.55
N PHE A 64 -0.13 -5.14 -28.12
CA PHE A 64 1.29 -5.21 -27.81
C PHE A 64 2.13 -5.60 -29.02
N ARG A 65 3.42 -5.30 -29.00
CA ARG A 65 4.36 -5.61 -30.10
C ARG A 65 4.43 -7.10 -30.41
N ASP A 66 4.31 -7.93 -29.38
CA ASP A 66 4.41 -9.38 -29.44
C ASP A 66 3.05 -10.07 -29.61
N GLN A 67 2.00 -9.32 -29.94
CA GLN A 67 0.65 -9.85 -30.13
C GLN A 67 -0.04 -9.30 -31.37
N ASP A 68 -0.74 -10.18 -32.09
CA ASP A 68 -1.54 -9.82 -33.26
C ASP A 68 -2.98 -9.38 -32.90
N VAL A 69 -3.39 -9.60 -31.64
CA VAL A 69 -4.75 -9.35 -31.14
C VAL A 69 -4.69 -8.35 -29.99
N ASP A 70 -5.75 -7.55 -29.87
CA ASP A 70 -5.91 -6.59 -28.78
C ASP A 70 -6.12 -7.31 -27.45
N SER A 71 -5.40 -6.88 -26.43
CA SER A 71 -5.63 -7.25 -25.04
C SER A 71 -6.58 -6.24 -24.39
N THR A 72 -7.48 -6.73 -23.54
CA THR A 72 -8.40 -5.90 -22.75
C THR A 72 -8.14 -6.09 -21.26
N TYR A 73 -7.85 -4.99 -20.57
CA TYR A 73 -7.66 -4.93 -19.13
C TYR A 73 -8.85 -4.25 -18.47
N TYR A 74 -9.16 -4.64 -17.23
CA TYR A 74 -10.20 -4.03 -16.43
C TYR A 74 -9.60 -3.50 -15.15
N PHE A 75 -9.79 -2.21 -14.89
CA PHE A 75 -9.21 -1.53 -13.73
C PHE A 75 -10.26 -0.94 -12.82
N HIS A 76 -10.01 -1.03 -11.52
CA HIS A 76 -10.72 -0.24 -10.53
C HIS A 76 -10.34 1.25 -10.72
N PRO A 77 -11.31 2.14 -10.96
CA PRO A 77 -11.06 3.57 -11.23
C PRO A 77 -10.21 4.26 -10.18
N LEU A 78 -10.49 3.98 -8.90
CA LEU A 78 -9.75 4.57 -7.78
C LEU A 78 -8.24 4.29 -7.87
N VAL A 79 -7.87 3.01 -8.01
CA VAL A 79 -6.47 2.58 -8.04
C VAL A 79 -5.77 3.22 -9.23
N ILE A 80 -6.42 3.16 -10.41
CA ILE A 80 -5.79 3.58 -11.65
C ILE A 80 -5.73 5.11 -11.78
N TRP A 81 -6.70 5.88 -11.30
CA TRP A 81 -6.62 7.34 -11.32
C TRP A 81 -5.74 7.91 -10.22
N GLN A 82 -5.50 7.16 -9.14
CA GLN A 82 -4.50 7.53 -8.15
C GLN A 82 -3.08 7.28 -8.66
N ARG A 83 -2.82 6.12 -9.26
CA ARG A 83 -1.47 5.69 -9.62
C ARG A 83 -1.09 5.94 -11.08
N TRP A 84 -2.09 6.11 -11.95
CA TRP A 84 -1.95 6.44 -13.37
C TRP A 84 -3.00 7.49 -13.82
N PRO A 85 -2.97 8.71 -13.25
CA PRO A 85 -3.92 9.77 -13.62
C PRO A 85 -3.87 10.14 -15.11
N MET A 86 -2.73 9.94 -15.79
CA MET A 86 -2.61 10.16 -17.23
C MET A 86 -3.56 9.30 -18.08
N LEU A 87 -4.08 8.19 -17.54
CA LEU A 87 -5.12 7.41 -18.20
C LEU A 87 -6.39 8.25 -18.50
N LEU A 88 -6.76 9.17 -17.60
CA LEU A 88 -7.82 10.15 -17.85
C LEU A 88 -7.44 11.10 -19.00
N GLY A 89 -6.17 11.50 -19.07
CA GLY A 89 -5.64 12.31 -20.16
C GLY A 89 -5.82 11.63 -21.52
N TYR A 90 -5.52 10.33 -21.63
CA TYR A 90 -5.74 9.56 -22.86
C TYR A 90 -7.22 9.46 -23.25
N ALA A 91 -8.12 9.39 -22.26
CA ALA A 91 -9.56 9.37 -22.51
C ALA A 91 -10.11 10.72 -22.97
N LEU A 92 -9.68 11.81 -22.32
CA LEU A 92 -10.28 13.15 -22.47
C LEU A 92 -9.59 14.02 -23.52
N ASN A 93 -8.27 13.92 -23.67
CA ASN A 93 -7.51 14.82 -24.52
C ASN A 93 -7.29 14.20 -25.91
N SER A 94 -7.90 14.77 -26.94
CA SER A 94 -7.73 14.32 -28.33
C SER A 94 -6.28 14.40 -28.84
N GLU A 95 -5.43 15.26 -28.26
CA GLU A 95 -4.00 15.32 -28.60
C GLU A 95 -3.18 14.16 -28.03
N LEU A 96 -3.69 13.54 -26.95
CA LEU A 96 -3.09 12.34 -26.36
C LEU A 96 -3.71 11.06 -26.96
N LYS A 97 -4.83 11.16 -27.69
CA LYS A 97 -5.42 10.03 -28.42
C LYS A 97 -4.52 9.65 -29.60
N GLY A 98 -4.04 8.42 -29.59
CA GLY A 98 -3.16 7.88 -30.63
C GLY A 98 -2.26 6.78 -30.08
N GLU A 99 -1.32 6.33 -30.91
CA GLU A 99 -0.34 5.32 -30.51
C GLU A 99 0.61 5.88 -29.43
N ILE A 100 0.79 5.10 -28.35
CA ILE A 100 1.73 5.43 -27.29
C ILE A 100 3.14 5.29 -27.84
N LYS A 101 3.82 6.41 -28.01
CA LYS A 101 5.20 6.43 -28.51
C LYS A 101 6.15 5.97 -27.42
N ARG A 102 7.08 5.09 -27.80
CA ARG A 102 8.20 4.66 -26.97
C ARG A 102 9.11 5.85 -26.67
N GLU A 103 9.12 6.32 -25.43
CA GLU A 103 10.00 7.37 -24.93
C GLU A 103 11.14 6.75 -24.11
N GLU A 104 12.28 6.46 -24.75
CA GLU A 104 13.45 5.83 -24.11
C GLU A 104 13.96 6.62 -22.90
N LEU A 105 14.26 5.90 -21.82
CA LEU A 105 14.73 6.47 -20.56
C LEU A 105 15.98 5.77 -20.06
N ALA A 106 17.18 6.24 -20.41
CA ALA A 106 18.42 5.57 -20.01
C ALA A 106 18.56 5.44 -18.48
N ILE A 107 18.83 4.24 -17.94
CA ILE A 107 19.14 4.08 -16.51
C ILE A 107 20.34 4.96 -16.13
N VAL A 108 20.14 5.84 -15.15
CA VAL A 108 21.23 6.60 -14.51
C VAL A 108 21.74 5.80 -13.34
N THR A 109 23.02 5.41 -13.40
CA THR A 109 23.70 4.65 -12.34
C THR A 109 24.29 5.57 -11.27
N GLU A 110 24.68 5.02 -10.12
CA GLU A 110 25.42 5.77 -9.09
C GLU A 110 26.73 6.35 -9.64
N ASN A 111 27.40 5.60 -10.53
CA ASN A 111 28.60 6.10 -11.19
C ASN A 111 28.28 7.29 -12.11
N ASP A 112 27.16 7.29 -12.82
CA ASP A 112 26.75 8.44 -13.65
C ASP A 112 26.48 9.68 -12.79
N LEU A 113 25.81 9.51 -11.64
CA LEU A 113 25.59 10.60 -10.68
C LEU A 113 26.93 11.17 -10.17
N PHE A 114 27.85 10.29 -9.76
CA PHE A 114 29.17 10.71 -9.29
C PHE A 114 29.97 11.41 -10.39
N LEU A 115 30.05 10.83 -11.58
CA LEU A 115 30.76 11.39 -12.73
C LEU A 115 30.21 12.79 -13.09
N ALA A 116 28.89 12.99 -13.00
CA ALA A 116 28.28 14.28 -13.27
C ALA A 116 28.67 15.38 -12.27
N THR A 117 29.11 15.04 -11.05
CA THR A 117 29.64 16.02 -10.07
C THR A 117 31.03 16.55 -10.44
N LEU A 118 31.77 15.84 -11.32
CA LEU A 118 33.11 16.22 -11.73
C LEU A 118 33.06 17.39 -12.72
N ASN A 119 33.36 18.59 -12.21
CA ASN A 119 33.22 19.84 -12.97
C ASN A 119 34.55 20.44 -13.43
N THR A 120 35.66 20.04 -12.82
CA THR A 120 36.98 20.61 -13.10
C THR A 120 37.98 19.54 -13.52
N ASN A 121 38.94 19.89 -14.38
CA ASN A 121 40.01 18.97 -14.79
C ASN A 121 40.77 18.38 -13.60
N LYS A 122 40.97 19.17 -12.53
CA LYS A 122 41.64 18.73 -11.30
C LYS A 122 40.86 17.63 -10.58
N GLN A 123 39.53 17.72 -10.53
CA GLN A 123 38.68 16.68 -9.94
C GLN A 123 38.70 15.40 -10.79
N ILE A 124 38.65 15.55 -12.12
CA ILE A 124 38.68 14.43 -13.07
C ILE A 124 40.01 13.67 -12.96
N GLU A 125 41.14 14.39 -12.95
CA GLU A 125 42.47 13.79 -12.78
C GLU A 125 42.64 13.13 -11.42
N LYS A 126 42.11 13.73 -10.35
CA LYS A 126 42.12 13.13 -9.00
C LYS A 126 41.31 11.84 -8.95
N TYR A 127 40.10 11.84 -9.53
CA TYR A 127 39.26 10.64 -9.60
C TYR A 127 39.90 9.53 -10.43
N PHE A 128 40.42 9.88 -11.61
CA PHE A 128 41.14 8.93 -12.45
C PHE A 128 42.33 8.30 -11.71
N GLY A 129 43.10 9.09 -10.98
CA GLY A 129 44.20 8.60 -10.15
C GLY A 129 43.78 7.76 -8.95
N SER A 130 42.52 7.86 -8.48
CA SER A 130 41.99 7.01 -7.39
C SER A 130 41.46 5.65 -7.86
N ILE A 131 41.10 5.52 -9.14
CA ILE A 131 40.58 4.26 -9.71
C ILE A 131 41.61 3.51 -10.55
N ASN A 132 42.79 4.13 -10.79
CA ASN A 132 43.83 3.57 -11.63
C ASN A 132 45.21 3.75 -10.98
N ASP A 133 45.73 2.65 -10.43
CA ASP A 133 47.05 2.61 -9.79
C ASP A 133 48.22 2.46 -10.78
N LYS A 134 47.94 2.38 -12.09
CA LYS A 134 48.97 2.18 -13.10
C LYS A 134 49.72 3.48 -13.39
N VAL A 135 51.04 3.38 -13.43
CA VAL A 135 51.91 4.44 -13.95
C VAL A 135 51.78 4.45 -15.47
N LEU A 136 51.06 5.42 -16.01
CA LEU A 136 50.85 5.61 -17.45
C LEU A 136 51.84 6.63 -18.01
N ASP A 137 52.19 6.50 -19.30
CA ASP A 137 52.90 7.56 -19.99
C ASP A 137 51.99 8.80 -20.20
N GLN A 138 52.60 9.95 -20.48
CA GLN A 138 51.86 11.22 -20.55
C GLN A 138 50.82 11.25 -21.68
N LEU A 139 51.04 10.53 -22.78
CA LEU A 139 50.14 10.50 -23.93
C LEU A 139 48.94 9.59 -23.64
N GLU A 140 49.19 8.43 -23.05
CA GLU A 140 48.19 7.48 -22.62
C GLU A 140 47.31 8.06 -21.50
N PHE A 141 47.90 8.73 -20.51
CA PHE A 141 47.18 9.44 -19.45
C PHE A 141 46.21 10.48 -20.04
N ARG A 142 46.68 11.31 -20.99
CA ARG A 142 45.83 12.31 -21.65
C ARG A 142 44.69 11.68 -22.44
N ASN A 143 44.93 10.55 -23.09
CA ASN A 143 43.91 9.82 -23.84
C ASN A 143 42.83 9.24 -22.92
N GLN A 144 43.22 8.66 -21.78
CA GLN A 144 42.27 8.13 -20.80
C GLN A 144 41.45 9.23 -20.11
N ILE A 145 42.09 10.37 -19.75
CA ILE A 145 41.37 11.56 -19.26
C ILE A 145 40.38 12.09 -20.31
N ARG A 146 40.71 12.02 -21.60
CA ARG A 146 39.79 12.43 -22.67
C ARG A 146 38.59 11.49 -22.78
N GLN A 147 38.79 10.18 -22.64
CA GLN A 147 37.70 9.19 -22.60
C GLN A 147 36.80 9.43 -21.39
N LEU A 148 37.39 9.61 -20.21
CA LEU A 148 36.64 9.89 -18.98
C LEU A 148 35.80 11.18 -19.09
N LYS A 149 36.32 12.21 -19.77
CA LYS A 149 35.53 13.43 -20.06
C LYS A 149 34.33 13.17 -20.97
N LEU A 150 34.44 12.24 -21.93
CA LEU A 150 33.31 11.83 -22.77
C LEU A 150 32.27 11.07 -21.94
N GLU A 151 32.71 10.20 -21.04
CA GLU A 151 31.82 9.49 -20.10
C GLU A 151 31.10 10.48 -19.17
N ILE A 152 31.80 11.48 -18.61
CA ILE A 152 31.20 12.54 -17.80
C ILE A 152 30.16 13.33 -18.61
N ALA A 153 30.48 13.69 -19.86
CA ALA A 153 29.53 14.40 -20.72
C ALA A 153 28.28 13.56 -21.01
N LYS A 154 28.45 12.25 -21.25
CA LYS A 154 27.34 11.30 -21.42
C LYS A 154 26.49 11.18 -20.15
N ALA A 155 27.12 11.04 -18.98
CA ALA A 155 26.44 10.97 -17.70
C ALA A 155 25.62 12.25 -17.41
N LYS A 156 26.20 13.43 -17.66
CA LYS A 156 25.50 14.72 -17.54
C LYS A 156 24.29 14.79 -18.49
N SER A 157 24.47 14.40 -19.75
CA SER A 157 23.37 14.38 -20.72
C SER A 157 22.24 13.43 -20.30
N ASN A 158 22.56 12.26 -19.75
CA ASN A 158 21.55 11.32 -19.24
C ASN A 158 20.77 11.94 -18.07
N ILE A 159 21.44 12.57 -17.11
CA ILE A 159 20.80 13.24 -15.97
C ILE A 159 19.91 14.41 -16.42
N GLU A 160 20.37 15.20 -17.39
CA GLU A 160 19.59 16.28 -17.99
C GLU A 160 18.35 15.76 -18.72
N GLN A 161 18.45 14.61 -19.40
CA GLN A 161 17.28 13.95 -20.00
C GLN A 161 16.27 13.56 -18.92
N HIS A 162 16.70 12.94 -17.82
CA HIS A 162 15.83 12.60 -16.68
C HIS A 162 15.13 13.81 -16.07
N SER A 163 15.86 14.90 -15.81
CA SER A 163 15.25 16.12 -15.27
C SER A 163 14.25 16.74 -16.24
N SER A 164 14.54 16.71 -17.55
CA SER A 164 13.60 17.18 -18.58
C SER A 164 12.32 16.35 -18.65
N ILE A 165 12.40 15.05 -18.38
CA ILE A 165 11.26 14.13 -18.38
C ILE A 165 10.35 14.42 -17.19
N PHE A 166 10.92 14.71 -16.02
CA PHE A 166 10.15 15.15 -14.86
C PHE A 166 9.32 16.39 -15.18
N VAL A 167 9.96 17.42 -15.75
CA VAL A 167 9.29 18.67 -16.15
C VAL A 167 8.20 18.41 -17.22
N LYS A 168 8.46 17.51 -18.17
CA LYS A 168 7.46 17.12 -19.19
C LYS A 168 6.26 16.42 -18.56
N HIS A 169 6.49 15.52 -17.60
CA HIS A 169 5.41 14.81 -16.92
C HIS A 169 4.57 15.75 -16.07
N GLU A 170 5.21 16.60 -15.27
CA GLU A 170 4.53 17.62 -14.46
C GLU A 170 3.66 18.53 -15.34
N LYS A 171 4.17 18.91 -16.51
CA LYS A 171 3.40 19.64 -17.53
C LYS A 171 2.23 18.81 -18.11
N LYS A 172 2.41 17.51 -18.36
CA LYS A 172 1.31 16.60 -18.81
C LYS A 172 0.19 16.54 -17.75
N ILE A 173 0.53 16.45 -16.47
CA ILE A 173 -0.43 16.47 -15.35
C ILE A 173 -1.11 17.83 -15.22
N GLN A 174 -0.35 18.92 -15.34
CA GLN A 174 -0.92 20.27 -15.32
C GLN A 174 -1.93 20.47 -16.47
N ASN A 175 -1.60 20.01 -17.68
CA ASN A 175 -2.51 20.04 -18.82
C ASN A 175 -3.80 19.21 -18.55
N LEU A 176 -3.68 18.05 -17.90
CA LEU A 176 -4.83 17.27 -17.47
C LEU A 176 -5.69 18.06 -16.49
N HIS A 177 -5.10 18.71 -15.49
CA HIS A 177 -5.83 19.57 -14.57
C HIS A 177 -6.52 20.73 -15.29
N GLU A 178 -5.86 21.38 -16.25
CA GLU A 178 -6.45 22.43 -17.07
C GLU A 178 -7.62 21.93 -17.93
N CYS A 179 -7.52 20.72 -18.47
CA CYS A 179 -8.62 20.07 -19.18
C CYS A 179 -9.80 19.80 -18.23
N LEU A 180 -9.56 19.26 -17.05
CA LEU A 180 -10.60 18.99 -16.06
C LEU A 180 -11.24 20.28 -15.50
N LYS A 181 -10.49 21.39 -15.41
CA LYS A 181 -11.02 22.70 -14.99
C LYS A 181 -12.07 23.27 -15.96
N GLN A 182 -12.15 22.77 -17.19
CA GLN A 182 -13.18 23.19 -18.15
C GLN A 182 -14.57 22.66 -17.80
N PHE A 183 -14.64 21.66 -16.92
CA PHE A 183 -15.89 21.09 -16.42
C PHE A 183 -16.26 21.74 -15.08
N ASP A 184 -17.52 22.17 -14.96
CA ASP A 184 -18.12 22.50 -13.66
C ASP A 184 -18.44 21.20 -12.88
N GLU A 185 -18.96 21.31 -11.66
CA GLU A 185 -19.31 20.12 -10.87
C GLU A 185 -20.30 19.18 -11.59
N THR A 186 -21.27 19.76 -12.30
CA THR A 186 -22.24 19.00 -13.10
C THR A 186 -21.56 18.28 -14.26
N GLY A 187 -20.66 18.96 -14.96
CA GLY A 187 -19.84 18.41 -16.03
C GLY A 187 -18.95 17.27 -15.54
N LEU A 188 -18.27 17.44 -14.40
CA LEU A 188 -17.46 16.39 -13.79
C LEU A 188 -18.30 15.16 -13.41
N LYS A 189 -19.49 15.36 -12.82
CA LYS A 189 -20.44 14.27 -12.55
C LYS A 189 -20.91 13.59 -13.83
N SER A 190 -21.10 14.35 -14.91
CA SER A 190 -21.50 13.79 -16.20
C SER A 190 -20.42 12.86 -16.82
N LEU A 191 -19.15 13.09 -16.50
CA LEU A 191 -18.06 12.21 -16.91
C LEU A 191 -18.11 10.84 -16.22
N LEU A 192 -18.75 10.75 -15.05
CA LEU A 192 -18.97 9.50 -14.34
C LEU A 192 -20.17 8.72 -14.89
N LEU A 193 -20.92 9.29 -15.85
CA LEU A 193 -22.03 8.56 -16.46
C LEU A 193 -21.54 7.34 -17.25
N PRO A 194 -22.32 6.25 -17.26
CA PRO A 194 -22.08 5.01 -18.02
C PRO A 194 -21.59 5.17 -19.46
N THR A 195 -22.08 6.21 -20.12
CA THR A 195 -21.90 6.49 -21.54
C THR A 195 -20.63 7.27 -21.85
N SER A 196 -19.87 7.68 -20.83
CA SER A 196 -18.67 8.48 -21.02
C SER A 196 -17.52 7.65 -21.60
N GLN A 197 -16.61 8.34 -22.29
CA GLN A 197 -15.39 7.76 -22.85
C GLN A 197 -14.36 7.40 -21.76
N LEU A 198 -14.59 7.76 -20.49
CA LEU A 198 -13.68 7.43 -19.39
C LEU A 198 -13.67 5.94 -19.04
N TRP A 199 -14.76 5.23 -19.35
CA TRP A 199 -14.94 3.83 -18.96
C TRP A 199 -14.40 2.84 -19.99
N ASN A 200 -14.17 3.27 -21.23
CA ASN A 200 -13.67 2.44 -22.32
C ASN A 200 -12.57 3.20 -23.06
N ILE A 201 -11.33 2.90 -22.71
CA ILE A 201 -10.15 3.64 -23.19
C ILE A 201 -9.38 2.76 -24.15
N HIS A 202 -9.14 3.26 -25.36
CA HIS A 202 -8.35 2.57 -26.37
C HIS A 202 -6.99 3.24 -26.53
N LEU A 203 -5.93 2.57 -26.09
CA LEU A 203 -4.55 3.07 -26.15
C LEU A 203 -3.86 2.79 -27.50
N GLY A 204 -4.46 1.96 -28.35
CA GLY A 204 -3.88 1.63 -29.66
C GLY A 204 -2.72 0.66 -29.56
N ASN A 205 -1.78 0.79 -30.48
CA ASN A 205 -0.57 0.00 -30.51
C ASN A 205 0.41 0.51 -29.44
N ILE A 206 0.95 -0.42 -28.66
CA ILE A 206 1.95 -0.20 -27.62
C ILE A 206 3.19 -0.99 -28.03
N ASP A 207 4.29 -0.29 -28.32
CA ASP A 207 5.57 -0.86 -28.77
C ASP A 207 6.39 -1.48 -27.62
N PHE A 208 5.75 -2.35 -26.85
CA PHE A 208 6.31 -3.07 -25.70
C PHE A 208 5.75 -4.48 -25.63
N HIS A 209 6.49 -5.35 -24.95
CA HIS A 209 6.01 -6.70 -24.63
C HIS A 209 4.83 -6.65 -23.66
N LYS A 210 3.84 -7.53 -23.89
CA LYS A 210 2.69 -7.66 -22.97
C LYS A 210 3.13 -7.94 -21.54
N GLN A 211 4.15 -8.76 -21.34
CA GLN A 211 4.66 -9.13 -20.02
C GLN A 211 5.09 -7.92 -19.19
N ALA A 212 5.84 -6.98 -19.78
CA ALA A 212 6.28 -5.78 -19.09
C ALA A 212 5.08 -4.91 -18.66
N PHE A 213 4.02 -4.89 -19.48
CA PHE A 213 2.77 -4.20 -19.12
C PHE A 213 2.02 -4.92 -18.00
N ASP A 214 1.90 -6.25 -18.06
CA ASP A 214 1.25 -7.05 -17.02
C ASP A 214 1.94 -6.87 -15.65
N GLU A 215 3.27 -6.83 -15.61
CA GLU A 215 4.04 -6.56 -14.39
C GLU A 215 3.85 -5.12 -13.88
N ILE A 216 3.77 -4.12 -14.76
CA ILE A 216 3.42 -2.74 -14.36
C ILE A 216 2.02 -2.69 -13.78
N VAL A 217 1.06 -3.35 -14.41
CA VAL A 217 -0.31 -3.41 -13.89
C VAL A 217 -0.32 -4.07 -12.51
N PHE A 218 0.35 -5.21 -12.35
CA PHE A 218 0.48 -5.86 -11.04
C PHE A 218 1.12 -4.91 -10.00
N TYR A 219 2.15 -4.18 -10.40
CA TYR A 219 2.80 -3.17 -9.58
C TYR A 219 1.84 -2.02 -9.21
N LEU A 220 1.01 -1.55 -10.13
CA LEU A 220 0.00 -0.51 -9.85
C LEU A 220 -1.01 -0.96 -8.78
N TYR A 221 -1.24 -2.25 -8.58
CA TYR A 221 -2.14 -2.74 -7.53
C TYR A 221 -1.41 -3.11 -6.24
N THR A 222 -0.23 -3.70 -6.34
CA THR A 222 0.45 -4.34 -5.20
C THR A 222 1.67 -3.57 -4.70
N SER A 223 2.16 -2.61 -5.49
CA SER A 223 3.46 -1.96 -5.33
C SER A 223 4.64 -2.95 -5.32
N LYS A 224 4.49 -4.16 -5.87
CA LYS A 224 5.55 -5.16 -5.98
C LYS A 224 5.86 -5.47 -7.43
N PHE A 225 7.12 -5.72 -7.74
CA PHE A 225 7.53 -6.33 -9.01
C PHE A 225 7.60 -7.84 -8.82
N VAL A 226 7.06 -8.59 -9.78
CA VAL A 226 7.02 -10.06 -9.76
C VAL A 226 7.55 -10.58 -11.08
N ASN A 227 8.06 -11.80 -11.11
CA ASN A 227 8.34 -12.48 -12.36
C ASN A 227 7.14 -13.36 -12.73
N LEU A 228 6.36 -12.93 -13.73
CA LEU A 228 5.18 -13.66 -14.20
C LEU A 228 5.51 -14.88 -15.09
N ASP A 229 6.76 -15.02 -15.55
CA ASP A 229 7.19 -16.19 -16.36
C ASP A 229 7.50 -17.42 -15.51
N ASN A 230 7.82 -17.22 -14.24
CA ASN A 230 8.10 -18.32 -13.34
C ASN A 230 6.77 -18.87 -12.83
N ASP A 231 6.46 -20.11 -13.23
CA ASP A 231 5.33 -20.84 -12.68
C ASP A 231 5.41 -20.82 -11.14
N PRO A 232 4.31 -20.52 -10.44
CA PRO A 232 4.26 -20.65 -9.00
C PRO A 232 4.67 -22.08 -8.64
N THR A 233 5.73 -22.24 -7.83
CA THR A 233 6.12 -23.57 -7.34
C THR A 233 5.00 -24.15 -6.50
N GLU A 234 4.89 -25.49 -6.38
CA GLU A 234 3.87 -26.17 -5.55
C GLU A 234 3.79 -25.63 -4.10
N SER A 235 4.84 -24.97 -3.60
CA SER A 235 4.93 -24.35 -2.28
C SER A 235 4.56 -22.87 -2.19
N THR A 236 4.40 -22.14 -3.30
CA THR A 236 4.19 -20.68 -3.28
C THR A 236 3.09 -20.26 -4.26
N LEU A 237 1.95 -19.80 -3.74
CA LEU A 237 0.77 -19.36 -4.50
C LEU A 237 0.96 -18.07 -5.32
N LEU A 238 2.03 -17.33 -5.06
CA LEU A 238 2.34 -16.07 -5.73
C LEU A 238 3.60 -16.20 -6.58
N PRO A 239 3.66 -15.51 -7.74
CA PRO A 239 4.89 -15.47 -8.52
C PRO A 239 6.01 -14.84 -7.68
N PRO A 240 7.26 -15.29 -7.85
CA PRO A 240 8.37 -14.82 -7.05
C PRO A 240 8.53 -13.31 -7.21
N VAL A 241 8.55 -12.60 -6.07
CA VAL A 241 8.79 -11.16 -6.02
C VAL A 241 10.22 -10.91 -6.47
N ARG A 242 10.39 -10.06 -7.50
CA ARG A 242 11.72 -9.63 -7.94
C ARG A 242 12.24 -8.62 -6.93
N SER A 243 13.46 -8.83 -6.44
CA SER A 243 14.12 -7.79 -5.67
C SER A 243 14.44 -6.60 -6.59
N LEU A 244 14.27 -5.37 -6.11
CA LEU A 244 14.72 -4.19 -6.85
C LEU A 244 16.23 -4.23 -7.12
N GLU A 245 16.99 -4.89 -6.26
CA GLU A 245 18.43 -5.08 -6.44
C GLU A 245 18.72 -5.93 -7.69
N ASP A 246 18.03 -7.04 -7.89
CA ASP A 246 18.19 -7.88 -9.07
C ASP A 246 17.78 -7.16 -10.36
N LEU A 247 16.76 -6.30 -10.28
CA LEU A 247 16.28 -5.47 -11.38
C LEU A 247 17.26 -4.33 -11.73
N ILE A 248 17.86 -3.68 -10.73
CA ILE A 248 18.72 -2.48 -10.95
C ILE A 248 20.18 -2.88 -11.21
N LEU A 249 20.69 -3.84 -10.45
CA LEU A 249 22.11 -4.20 -10.38
C LEU A 249 22.38 -5.62 -10.87
N GLY A 250 21.35 -6.45 -11.01
CA GLY A 250 21.46 -7.86 -11.40
C GLY A 250 21.33 -8.12 -12.89
N LYS A 251 20.96 -9.36 -13.21
CA LYS A 251 20.85 -9.87 -14.59
C LYS A 251 19.64 -9.30 -15.35
N ASP A 252 18.68 -8.72 -14.64
CA ASP A 252 17.43 -8.22 -15.21
C ASP A 252 17.51 -6.72 -15.58
N LYS A 253 18.69 -6.11 -15.58
CA LYS A 253 18.88 -4.68 -15.85
C LYS A 253 18.28 -4.22 -17.19
N GLU A 254 18.44 -5.00 -18.25
CA GLU A 254 17.89 -4.68 -19.58
C GLU A 254 16.36 -4.76 -19.59
N TYR A 255 15.79 -5.70 -18.83
CA TYR A 255 14.35 -5.82 -18.68
C TYR A 255 13.78 -4.70 -17.80
N PHE A 256 14.48 -4.32 -16.73
CA PHE A 256 14.11 -3.16 -15.92
C PHE A 256 14.15 -1.86 -16.74
N GLN A 257 15.14 -1.70 -17.62
CA GLN A 257 15.19 -0.60 -18.59
C GLN A 257 13.94 -0.56 -19.49
N GLU A 258 13.41 -1.72 -19.89
CA GLU A 258 12.15 -1.82 -20.64
C GLU A 258 10.95 -1.38 -19.79
N ILE A 259 10.85 -1.83 -18.53
CA ILE A 259 9.80 -1.39 -17.59
C ILE A 259 9.83 0.14 -17.39
N LEU A 260 11.01 0.73 -17.13
CA LEU A 260 11.15 2.17 -16.92
C LEU A 260 10.75 2.99 -18.16
N THR A 261 11.11 2.48 -19.34
CA THR A 261 10.75 3.08 -20.62
C THR A 261 9.24 3.01 -20.86
N LEU A 262 8.60 1.89 -20.51
CA LEU A 262 7.15 1.73 -20.60
C LEU A 262 6.42 2.67 -19.63
N LEU A 263 6.83 2.72 -18.36
CA LEU A 263 6.27 3.64 -17.37
C LEU A 263 6.35 5.10 -17.83
N ASN A 264 7.50 5.51 -18.37
CA ASN A 264 7.68 6.85 -18.91
C ASN A 264 6.73 7.13 -20.10
N SER A 265 6.65 6.19 -21.03
CA SER A 265 5.77 6.29 -22.22
C SER A 265 4.29 6.37 -21.83
N LEU A 266 3.87 5.63 -20.80
CA LEU A 266 2.51 5.67 -20.25
C LEU A 266 2.26 6.92 -19.39
N GLY A 267 3.30 7.65 -18.99
CA GLY A 267 3.17 8.79 -18.07
C GLY A 267 2.82 8.37 -16.63
N ILE A 268 3.29 7.19 -16.21
CA ILE A 268 3.16 6.67 -14.84
C ILE A 268 4.39 7.13 -14.03
N GLN A 269 4.23 8.06 -13.09
CA GLN A 269 5.39 8.79 -12.54
C GLN A 269 6.09 8.28 -11.27
N PRO A 270 5.63 7.30 -10.48
CA PRO A 270 6.22 7.20 -9.16
C PRO A 270 7.62 6.56 -9.11
N ILE A 271 8.00 5.65 -10.02
CA ILE A 271 9.30 4.95 -9.89
C ILE A 271 10.49 5.84 -10.30
N ASN A 272 10.35 6.65 -11.35
CA ASN A 272 11.44 7.46 -11.88
C ASN A 272 11.76 8.67 -11.01
N SER A 273 10.76 9.37 -10.46
CA SER A 273 11.01 10.55 -9.64
C SER A 273 11.72 10.24 -8.33
N LEU A 274 11.60 9.01 -7.82
CA LEU A 274 12.04 8.62 -6.48
C LEU A 274 13.47 8.06 -6.45
N LEU A 275 13.96 7.49 -7.56
CA LEU A 275 15.39 7.16 -7.69
C LEU A 275 16.29 8.42 -7.71
N TYR A 276 15.72 9.60 -8.02
CA TYR A 276 16.52 10.77 -8.37
C TYR A 276 16.11 12.09 -7.68
N LYS A 277 14.97 12.19 -6.97
CA LYS A 277 14.60 13.42 -6.22
C LYS A 277 15.59 13.78 -5.11
N ASP A 278 16.30 12.80 -4.55
CA ASP A 278 17.36 13.01 -3.55
C ASP A 278 18.77 13.23 -4.14
N SER A 279 18.93 13.37 -5.46
CA SER A 279 20.25 13.68 -6.03
C SER A 279 20.74 15.10 -5.70
N ALA A 280 19.86 16.00 -5.27
CA ALA A 280 20.23 17.33 -4.77
C ALA A 280 20.73 17.31 -3.30
N SER A 281 20.33 16.32 -2.50
CA SER A 281 20.74 16.12 -1.10
C SER A 281 21.99 15.22 -0.96
N LEU A 282 22.43 14.57 -2.05
CA LEU A 282 23.58 13.66 -2.12
C LEU A 282 24.99 14.29 -2.01
N ASN A 283 25.09 15.60 -1.76
CA ASN A 283 26.38 16.29 -1.62
C ASN A 283 27.16 15.98 -0.32
N ASN A 284 26.60 15.23 0.63
CA ASN A 284 27.15 15.12 2.00
C ASN A 284 27.29 13.69 2.55
N PHE A 285 27.63 12.67 1.76
CA PHE A 285 27.85 11.34 2.33
C PHE A 285 29.14 10.70 1.81
N GLU A 286 30.18 10.74 2.66
CA GLU A 286 31.34 9.87 2.58
C GLU A 286 30.91 8.42 2.87
N SER A 287 31.41 7.48 2.05
CA SER A 287 31.35 6.01 2.14
C SER A 287 30.12 5.36 2.77
N GLU A 288 29.31 4.64 1.98
CA GLU A 288 28.80 3.28 2.29
C GLU A 288 27.70 2.86 1.30
N SER A 289 27.97 1.81 0.53
CA SER A 289 27.10 1.26 -0.53
C SER A 289 25.91 0.45 0.00
N GLU A 290 25.85 0.14 1.29
CA GLU A 290 24.81 -0.69 1.91
C GLU A 290 23.73 0.14 2.62
N ILE A 291 24.10 1.23 3.30
CA ILE A 291 23.14 2.13 4.00
C ILE A 291 22.21 2.87 3.03
N ARG A 292 22.64 3.07 1.78
CA ARG A 292 21.84 3.77 0.74
C ARG A 292 20.76 2.90 0.12
N LYS A 293 20.98 1.57 -0.01
CA LYS A 293 20.04 0.65 -0.68
C LYS A 293 18.77 0.44 0.14
N ALA A 294 18.90 0.22 1.44
CA ALA A 294 17.76 0.05 2.36
C ALA A 294 16.90 1.34 2.43
N LYS A 295 17.54 2.52 2.52
CA LYS A 295 16.83 3.81 2.55
C LYS A 295 16.10 4.12 1.25
N ILE A 296 16.70 3.86 0.08
CA ILE A 296 16.02 4.08 -1.21
C ILE A 296 14.82 3.13 -1.33
N TYR A 297 14.97 1.87 -0.92
CA TYR A 297 13.88 0.89 -0.88
C TYR A 297 12.75 1.36 0.05
N ASP A 298 13.05 1.70 1.30
CA ASP A 298 12.04 2.13 2.28
C ASP A 298 11.34 3.43 1.86
N THR A 299 12.07 4.39 1.30
CA THR A 299 11.49 5.65 0.79
C THR A 299 10.63 5.43 -0.46
N LEU A 300 11.08 4.61 -1.42
CA LEU A 300 10.30 4.23 -2.61
C LEU A 300 9.00 3.53 -2.22
N PHE A 301 9.10 2.52 -1.36
CA PHE A 301 7.96 1.70 -0.94
C PHE A 301 7.05 2.38 0.10
N GLY A 302 7.52 3.41 0.80
CA GLY A 302 6.73 4.25 1.70
C GLY A 302 5.80 5.17 0.92
N MET A 303 6.36 6.05 0.08
CA MET A 303 5.61 7.09 -0.62
C MET A 303 4.56 6.57 -1.61
N LEU A 304 4.84 5.45 -2.28
CA LEU A 304 3.93 4.81 -3.25
C LEU A 304 2.70 4.14 -2.62
N LYS A 305 2.83 3.70 -1.36
CA LYS A 305 1.72 3.15 -0.60
C LYS A 305 0.96 4.25 0.13
N GLU A 306 1.66 5.29 0.62
CA GLU A 306 1.06 6.53 1.12
C GLU A 306 0.13 7.18 0.09
N GLN A 307 0.48 7.15 -1.21
CA GLN A 307 -0.38 7.66 -2.28
C GLN A 307 -1.78 7.02 -2.34
N LEU A 308 -2.00 5.76 -1.92
CA LEU A 308 -3.36 5.20 -1.86
C LEU A 308 -4.10 5.64 -0.59
N ALA A 309 -3.37 5.89 0.51
CA ALA A 309 -3.91 6.43 1.76
C ALA A 309 -4.35 7.91 1.61
N ASP A 310 -3.72 8.67 0.71
CA ASP A 310 -4.11 10.03 0.34
C ASP A 310 -5.44 10.11 -0.45
N GLY A 311 -6.02 8.96 -0.82
CA GLY A 311 -7.30 8.86 -1.54
C GLY A 311 -8.55 8.93 -0.64
N ILE A 312 -8.39 9.16 0.66
CA ILE A 312 -9.47 9.30 1.62
C ILE A 312 -9.88 10.78 1.72
N PHE A 313 -11.17 11.06 1.56
CA PHE A 313 -11.70 12.42 1.68
C PHE A 313 -12.43 12.60 3.02
N PHE A 314 -12.33 13.80 3.59
CA PHE A 314 -13.04 14.19 4.81
C PHE A 314 -14.12 15.24 4.49
N THR A 315 -15.09 15.40 5.39
CA THR A 315 -16.15 16.42 5.28
C THR A 315 -15.68 17.84 5.49
N THR A 316 -14.79 18.09 6.45
CA THR A 316 -14.56 19.45 6.99
C THR A 316 -13.14 19.98 6.77
N THR A 317 -12.12 19.13 6.64
CA THR A 317 -10.72 19.57 6.74
C THR A 317 -9.95 19.67 5.43
N GLN A 318 -10.44 19.11 4.31
CA GLN A 318 -9.80 19.23 3.00
C GLN A 318 -10.83 19.27 1.85
N PRO A 319 -11.30 20.45 1.41
CA PRO A 319 -11.98 20.53 0.12
C PRO A 319 -10.99 20.05 -0.96
N PRO A 320 -11.47 19.31 -1.99
CA PRO A 320 -10.58 18.84 -3.04
C PRO A 320 -9.82 20.01 -3.66
N ASN A 321 -8.49 19.93 -3.64
CA ASN A 321 -7.59 21.03 -4.01
C ASN A 321 -7.49 21.19 -5.54
N ASN A 322 -7.94 20.18 -6.28
CA ASN A 322 -7.93 20.17 -7.73
C ASN A 322 -9.12 19.37 -8.28
N PRO A 323 -9.48 19.57 -9.57
CA PRO A 323 -10.61 18.85 -10.18
C PRO A 323 -10.48 17.33 -10.22
N LEU A 324 -9.25 16.79 -10.19
CA LEU A 324 -9.02 15.35 -10.15
C LEU A 324 -9.42 14.77 -8.79
N GLU A 325 -9.11 15.45 -7.69
CA GLU A 325 -9.61 15.11 -6.35
C GLU A 325 -11.12 15.27 -6.25
N THR A 326 -11.70 16.31 -6.87
CA THR A 326 -13.15 16.48 -6.94
C THR A 326 -13.81 15.29 -7.65
N LEU A 327 -13.25 14.88 -8.78
CA LEU A 327 -13.75 13.73 -9.54
C LEU A 327 -13.65 12.43 -8.72
N LYS A 328 -12.54 12.21 -8.01
CA LYS A 328 -12.35 11.06 -7.11
C LYS A 328 -13.35 11.08 -5.96
N LYS A 329 -13.57 12.24 -5.32
CA LYS A 329 -14.57 12.39 -4.26
C LYS A 329 -15.98 12.08 -4.74
N PHE A 330 -16.34 12.44 -5.98
CA PHE A 330 -17.63 12.08 -6.58
C PHE A 330 -17.81 10.57 -6.82
N MET A 331 -16.74 9.77 -6.76
CA MET A 331 -16.84 8.32 -6.80
C MET A 331 -17.07 7.69 -5.44
N CYS A 332 -16.94 8.44 -4.35
CA CYS A 332 -17.24 7.94 -3.03
C CYS A 332 -18.76 7.79 -2.88
N ASN A 333 -19.19 6.60 -2.48
CA ASN A 333 -20.59 6.20 -2.32
C ASN A 333 -20.84 5.53 -0.97
N LEU A 334 -19.98 5.81 0.00
CA LEU A 334 -20.15 5.43 1.39
C LEU A 334 -19.54 6.52 2.27
N ILE A 335 -20.17 6.82 3.39
CA ILE A 335 -19.62 7.66 4.46
C ILE A 335 -19.44 6.78 5.70
N ILE A 336 -18.30 6.91 6.37
CA ILE A 336 -17.99 6.21 7.62
C ILE A 336 -17.85 7.25 8.72
N GLU A 337 -18.59 7.04 9.81
CA GLU A 337 -18.58 7.88 11.00
C GLU A 337 -18.11 7.10 12.21
N GLN A 338 -17.41 7.79 13.11
CA GLN A 338 -17.11 7.26 14.43
C GLN A 338 -18.37 7.27 15.28
N GLN A 339 -18.69 6.13 15.87
CA GLN A 339 -19.63 6.04 16.98
C GLN A 339 -18.84 5.79 18.26
N PRO A 340 -18.80 6.72 19.22
CA PRO A 340 -18.18 6.46 20.51
C PRO A 340 -18.87 5.27 21.19
N PRO A 341 -18.13 4.40 21.92
CA PRO A 341 -18.74 3.37 22.74
C PRO A 341 -19.77 3.99 23.70
N GLU A 342 -20.93 3.37 23.86
CA GLU A 342 -21.92 3.83 24.84
C GLU A 342 -21.31 3.71 26.25
N ALA A 343 -21.30 4.81 26.99
CA ALA A 343 -20.88 4.79 28.39
C ALA A 343 -21.87 3.91 29.18
N THR A 344 -21.42 2.74 29.62
CA THR A 344 -22.18 1.94 30.59
C THR A 344 -22.10 2.64 31.94
N ASP A 345 -23.25 2.97 32.51
CA ASP A 345 -23.43 3.76 33.76
C ASP A 345 -22.64 3.25 34.99
N ASP A 346 -22.06 2.05 34.96
CA ASP A 346 -21.51 1.40 36.15
C ASP A 346 -20.05 1.74 36.49
N HIS A 347 -19.27 2.40 35.62
CA HIS A 347 -17.83 2.64 35.86
C HIS A 347 -17.25 3.98 35.39
N VAL A 348 -18.06 5.03 35.21
CA VAL A 348 -17.50 6.36 34.90
C VAL A 348 -16.91 6.97 36.16
N ASP A 349 -15.64 6.67 36.44
CA ASP A 349 -14.84 7.44 37.40
C ASP A 349 -14.81 8.90 36.92
N GLU A 350 -14.81 9.84 37.88
CA GLU A 350 -14.79 11.31 37.66
C GLU A 350 -13.58 11.81 36.83
N PHE A 351 -12.65 10.91 36.49
CA PHE A 351 -11.43 11.13 35.72
C PHE A 351 -11.39 10.39 34.38
N THR A 352 -12.45 9.67 33.99
CA THR A 352 -12.52 8.99 32.70
C THR A 352 -12.86 10.04 31.63
N GLU A 353 -11.85 10.50 30.88
CA GLU A 353 -12.09 11.34 29.71
C GLU A 353 -12.98 10.57 28.73
N LEU A 354 -14.21 11.07 28.53
CA LEU A 354 -15.12 10.48 27.54
C LEU A 354 -14.45 10.56 26.16
N PRO A 355 -14.56 9.50 25.34
CA PRO A 355 -13.98 9.53 24.00
C PRO A 355 -14.49 10.75 23.24
N GLU A 356 -13.58 11.58 22.74
CA GLU A 356 -13.95 12.75 21.94
C GLU A 356 -14.64 12.26 20.66
N HIS A 357 -15.91 12.62 20.49
CA HIS A 357 -16.64 12.37 19.25
C HIS A 357 -16.11 13.33 18.18
N SER A 358 -15.53 12.80 17.11
CA SER A 358 -15.18 13.61 15.95
C SER A 358 -16.43 13.90 15.11
N GLU A 359 -16.66 15.17 14.73
CA GLU A 359 -17.67 15.53 13.73
C GLU A 359 -17.19 15.25 12.29
N GLU A 360 -15.93 14.83 12.12
CA GLU A 360 -15.40 14.46 10.80
C GLU A 360 -15.99 13.15 10.32
N GLN A 361 -16.28 13.09 9.02
CA GLN A 361 -16.76 11.88 8.34
C GLN A 361 -15.76 11.46 7.27
N ILE A 362 -15.60 10.16 7.09
CA ILE A 362 -14.68 9.57 6.13
C ILE A 362 -15.46 9.14 4.88
N PHE A 363 -15.15 9.71 3.72
CA PHE A 363 -15.71 9.25 2.46
C PHE A 363 -14.95 8.01 1.96
N GLY A 364 -15.72 7.00 1.57
CA GLY A 364 -15.21 5.72 1.10
C GLY A 364 -15.88 5.22 -0.17
N HIS A 365 -15.27 4.20 -0.77
CA HIS A 365 -15.79 3.48 -1.93
C HIS A 365 -16.37 2.16 -1.44
N LYS A 366 -17.71 2.07 -1.46
CA LYS A 366 -18.50 0.98 -0.88
C LYS A 366 -17.97 -0.40 -1.29
N SER A 367 -17.84 -0.66 -2.59
CA SER A 367 -17.41 -1.97 -3.09
C SER A 367 -15.95 -2.30 -2.77
N PHE A 368 -15.07 -1.30 -2.75
CA PHE A 368 -13.69 -1.50 -2.32
C PHE A 368 -13.64 -1.88 -0.83
N LEU A 369 -14.34 -1.13 0.02
CA LEU A 369 -14.37 -1.36 1.46
C LEU A 369 -15.03 -2.69 1.83
N MET A 370 -16.17 -3.04 1.23
CA MET A 370 -16.82 -4.34 1.45
C MET A 370 -15.88 -5.49 1.08
N LYS A 371 -15.17 -5.37 -0.05
CA LYS A 371 -14.26 -6.43 -0.50
C LYS A 371 -13.08 -6.66 0.45
N HIS A 372 -12.64 -5.61 1.14
CA HIS A 372 -11.44 -5.62 1.98
C HIS A 372 -11.72 -5.55 3.48
N CYS A 373 -12.98 -5.45 3.89
CA CYS A 373 -13.40 -5.38 5.29
C CYS A 373 -14.66 -6.25 5.48
N PRO A 374 -14.52 -7.46 6.03
CA PRO A 374 -15.63 -8.39 6.23
C PRO A 374 -16.78 -7.81 7.03
N PHE A 375 -16.48 -6.98 8.04
CA PHE A 375 -17.51 -6.28 8.81
C PHE A 375 -18.41 -5.41 7.93
N ILE A 376 -17.82 -4.59 7.04
CA ILE A 376 -18.56 -3.69 6.16
C ILE A 376 -19.37 -4.50 5.12
N ASP A 377 -18.80 -5.59 4.60
CA ASP A 377 -19.52 -6.50 3.69
C ASP A 377 -20.80 -7.05 4.34
N VAL A 378 -20.67 -7.62 5.54
CA VAL A 378 -21.79 -8.18 6.28
C VAL A 378 -22.80 -7.09 6.66
N LEU A 379 -22.34 -5.94 7.15
CA LEU A 379 -23.22 -4.83 7.53
C LEU A 379 -24.13 -4.39 6.37
N ILE A 380 -23.60 -4.38 5.15
CA ILE A 380 -24.32 -3.90 3.96
C ILE A 380 -25.16 -5.00 3.30
N ASN A 381 -24.65 -6.23 3.24
CA ASN A 381 -25.29 -7.33 2.51
C ASN A 381 -26.22 -8.19 3.37
N SER A 382 -26.33 -7.92 4.66
CA SER A 382 -27.22 -8.65 5.58
C SER A 382 -28.68 -8.20 5.52
N ASP A 383 -29.50 -8.88 6.32
CA ASP A 383 -30.89 -8.53 6.63
C ASP A 383 -31.02 -7.76 7.95
N PHE A 384 -29.93 -7.15 8.43
CA PHE A 384 -29.98 -6.27 9.60
C PHE A 384 -30.67 -4.94 9.27
N GLN A 385 -31.16 -4.24 10.30
CA GLN A 385 -31.90 -2.98 10.14
C GLN A 385 -31.06 -1.90 9.46
N GLU A 386 -29.76 -1.88 9.77
CA GLU A 386 -28.73 -1.01 9.21
C GLU A 386 -28.62 -1.22 7.70
N ALA A 387 -28.60 -2.47 7.23
CA ALA A 387 -28.57 -2.80 5.81
C ALA A 387 -29.80 -2.28 5.07
N PHE A 388 -30.99 -2.36 5.69
CA PHE A 388 -32.22 -1.79 5.13
C PHE A 388 -32.16 -0.26 5.03
N GLN A 389 -31.63 0.42 6.04
CA GLN A 389 -31.45 1.87 6.02
C GLN A 389 -30.49 2.30 4.92
N ILE A 390 -29.36 1.58 4.75
CA ILE A 390 -28.40 1.81 3.67
C ILE A 390 -29.09 1.70 2.30
N ARG A 391 -29.83 0.61 2.07
CA ARG A 391 -30.56 0.38 0.81
C ARG A 391 -31.64 1.45 0.56
N GLU A 392 -32.31 1.93 1.61
CA GLU A 392 -33.29 3.00 1.51
C GLU A 392 -32.64 4.34 1.11
N THR A 393 -31.52 4.71 1.73
CA THR A 393 -30.75 5.91 1.39
C THR A 393 -30.25 5.87 -0.05
N GLU A 394 -29.75 4.72 -0.49
CA GLU A 394 -29.34 4.51 -1.89
C GLU A 394 -30.51 4.66 -2.87
N SER A 395 -31.70 4.16 -2.53
CA SER A 395 -32.89 4.30 -3.37
C SER A 395 -33.33 5.76 -3.57
N LYS A 396 -32.95 6.64 -2.63
CA LYS A 396 -33.17 8.09 -2.69
C LYS A 396 -32.05 8.84 -3.44
N ASN A 397 -31.04 8.14 -3.96
CA ASN A 397 -29.81 8.69 -4.54
C ASN A 397 -28.97 9.50 -3.54
N GLU A 398 -29.04 9.17 -2.25
CA GLU A 398 -28.21 9.75 -1.20
C GLU A 398 -27.03 8.82 -0.88
N ILE A 399 -25.93 9.37 -0.34
CA ILE A 399 -24.77 8.56 0.03
C ILE A 399 -25.06 7.90 1.39
N PRO A 400 -25.02 6.57 1.49
CA PRO A 400 -25.25 5.88 2.75
C PRO A 400 -24.15 6.18 3.77
N VAL A 401 -24.56 6.28 5.03
CA VAL A 401 -23.68 6.47 6.20
C VAL A 401 -23.62 5.17 6.99
N ILE A 402 -22.43 4.75 7.39
CA ILE A 402 -22.21 3.66 8.34
C ILE A 402 -21.50 4.19 9.58
N HIS A 403 -21.87 3.63 10.73
CA HIS A 403 -21.29 3.97 12.02
C HIS A 403 -20.37 2.84 12.47
N VAL A 404 -19.15 3.18 12.85
CA VAL A 404 -18.15 2.23 13.37
C VAL A 404 -17.85 2.60 14.81
N GLU A 405 -18.10 1.64 15.70
CA GLU A 405 -17.83 1.82 17.12
C GLU A 405 -16.31 1.91 17.38
N CYS A 406 -15.84 3.11 17.76
CA CYS A 406 -14.42 3.38 17.97
C CYS A 406 -14.23 4.54 18.96
N SER A 407 -13.27 4.41 19.88
CA SER A 407 -12.90 5.44 20.84
C SER A 407 -12.12 6.60 20.22
N ASN A 408 -11.39 6.35 19.13
CA ASN A 408 -10.45 7.30 18.56
C ASN A 408 -10.58 7.41 17.03
N PHE A 409 -11.02 8.57 16.55
CA PHE A 409 -11.19 8.83 15.12
C PHE A 409 -9.90 8.65 14.31
N GLN A 410 -8.73 8.92 14.90
CA GLN A 410 -7.45 8.76 14.22
C GLN A 410 -7.15 7.27 13.95
N ILE A 411 -7.51 6.38 14.88
CA ILE A 411 -7.36 4.93 14.69
C ILE A 411 -8.30 4.42 13.60
N LEU A 412 -9.55 4.88 13.60
CA LEU A 412 -10.49 4.59 12.52
C LEU A 412 -9.91 5.04 11.17
N THR A 413 -9.41 6.28 11.10
CA THR A 413 -8.77 6.83 9.91
C THR A 413 -7.58 5.99 9.45
N ASP A 414 -6.70 5.60 10.38
CA ASP A 414 -5.51 4.81 10.06
C ASP A 414 -5.86 3.40 9.57
N ILE A 415 -6.93 2.80 10.09
CA ILE A 415 -7.43 1.51 9.58
C ILE A 415 -8.05 1.65 8.19
N ILE A 416 -8.85 2.68 7.93
CA ILE A 416 -9.35 2.90 6.58
C ILE A 416 -8.18 3.16 5.61
N ARG A 417 -7.17 3.94 6.01
CA ARG A 417 -5.91 4.11 5.24
C ARG A 417 -5.21 2.79 5.00
N TYR A 418 -5.15 1.93 6.00
CA TYR A 418 -4.59 0.60 5.88
C TYR A 418 -5.36 -0.24 4.85
N ILE A 419 -6.69 -0.22 4.85
CA ILE A 419 -7.50 -0.94 3.85
C ILE A 419 -7.14 -0.50 2.41
N TYR A 420 -6.91 0.79 2.18
CA TYR A 420 -6.52 1.29 0.86
C TYR A 420 -5.04 1.08 0.51
N SER A 421 -4.13 1.15 1.48
CA SER A 421 -2.67 1.21 1.23
C SER A 421 -1.89 -0.04 1.63
N ASN A 422 -2.49 -0.91 2.43
CA ASN A 422 -1.86 -2.01 3.14
C ASN A 422 -0.59 -1.55 3.90
N ARG A 423 -0.67 -0.38 4.54
CA ARG A 423 0.36 0.25 5.38
C ARG A 423 -0.28 0.91 6.57
N ILE A 424 0.41 0.80 7.69
CA ILE A 424 0.08 1.50 8.91
C ILE A 424 1.33 1.63 9.76
N SER A 425 1.43 2.73 10.50
CA SER A 425 2.50 2.91 11.48
C SER A 425 2.03 2.34 12.81
N ILE A 426 2.64 1.24 13.25
CA ILE A 426 2.31 0.59 14.52
C ILE A 426 3.33 1.05 15.55
N ASN A 427 2.85 1.62 16.66
CA ASN A 427 3.67 2.10 17.75
C ASN A 427 2.98 1.83 19.10
N LYS A 428 3.69 2.10 20.18
CA LYS A 428 3.20 1.82 21.55
C LYS A 428 1.88 2.53 21.88
N SER A 429 1.66 3.73 21.34
CA SER A 429 0.45 4.53 21.63
C SER A 429 -0.79 4.07 20.86
N ASN A 430 -0.66 3.33 19.76
CA ASN A 430 -1.80 2.95 18.93
C ASN A 430 -2.02 1.43 18.78
N VAL A 431 -1.04 0.60 19.13
CA VAL A 431 -1.07 -0.83 18.79
C VAL A 431 -2.26 -1.58 19.37
N PHE A 432 -2.68 -1.30 20.61
CA PHE A 432 -3.80 -2.01 21.22
C PHE A 432 -5.15 -1.56 20.68
N GLU A 433 -5.31 -0.26 20.36
CA GLU A 433 -6.53 0.24 19.71
C GLU A 433 -6.64 -0.29 18.27
N LEU A 434 -5.53 -0.35 17.54
CA LEU A 434 -5.45 -0.99 16.22
C LEU A 434 -5.78 -2.48 16.28
N LEU A 435 -5.24 -3.18 17.28
CA LEU A 435 -5.46 -4.60 17.47
C LEU A 435 -6.94 -4.89 17.77
N LEU A 436 -7.54 -4.16 18.70
CA LEU A 436 -8.96 -4.28 19.02
C LEU A 436 -9.85 -3.98 17.80
N LEU A 437 -9.62 -2.86 17.11
CA LEU A 437 -10.49 -2.46 16.00
C LEU A 437 -10.28 -3.35 14.77
N SER A 438 -9.05 -3.83 14.51
CA SER A 438 -8.80 -4.80 13.43
C SER A 438 -9.53 -6.12 13.65
N GLN A 439 -9.55 -6.64 14.89
CA GLN A 439 -10.35 -7.83 15.24
C GLN A 439 -11.85 -7.57 15.05
N LYS A 440 -12.38 -6.43 15.54
CA LYS A 440 -13.79 -6.05 15.36
C LYS A 440 -14.19 -5.99 13.87
N LEU A 441 -13.30 -5.48 13.03
CA LEU A 441 -13.54 -5.31 11.59
C LEU A 441 -13.25 -6.57 10.75
N GLY A 442 -12.66 -7.62 11.35
CA GLY A 442 -12.27 -8.85 10.66
C GLY A 442 -11.05 -8.69 9.74
N LEU A 443 -10.10 -7.85 10.12
CA LEU A 443 -8.87 -7.57 9.38
C LEU A 443 -7.71 -8.43 9.91
N ASP A 444 -7.78 -9.73 9.69
CA ASP A 444 -6.85 -10.74 10.25
C ASP A 444 -5.37 -10.41 9.98
N ASP A 445 -5.04 -9.96 8.76
CA ASP A 445 -3.68 -9.59 8.38
C ASP A 445 -3.13 -8.42 9.24
N LEU A 446 -3.98 -7.44 9.58
CA LEU A 446 -3.60 -6.33 10.43
C LEU A 446 -3.50 -6.77 11.89
N THR A 447 -4.41 -7.62 12.35
CA THR A 447 -4.35 -8.22 13.69
C THR A 447 -3.03 -8.97 13.89
N GLU A 448 -2.63 -9.81 12.93
CA GLU A 448 -1.37 -10.55 12.98
C GLU A 448 -0.15 -9.61 12.96
N LEU A 449 -0.19 -8.54 12.17
CA LEU A 449 0.87 -7.51 12.15
C LEU A 449 1.02 -6.84 13.51
N CYS A 450 -0.08 -6.42 14.13
CA CYS A 450 -0.08 -5.83 15.47
C CYS A 450 0.45 -6.83 16.51
N GLU A 451 -0.02 -8.08 16.51
CA GLU A 451 0.45 -9.11 17.44
C GLU A 451 1.95 -9.35 17.34
N LYS A 452 2.51 -9.39 16.12
CA LYS A 452 3.95 -9.55 15.91
C LYS A 452 4.75 -8.34 16.40
N SER A 453 4.22 -7.13 16.28
CA SER A 453 4.90 -5.91 16.71
C SER A 453 4.92 -5.72 18.23
N VAL A 454 3.90 -6.17 18.96
CA VAL A 454 3.78 -5.94 20.41
C VAL A 454 5.00 -6.46 21.21
N PRO A 455 5.51 -7.70 21.02
CA PRO A 455 6.68 -8.21 21.75
C PRO A 455 7.97 -7.42 21.53
N GLU A 456 8.09 -6.75 20.39
CA GLU A 456 9.26 -5.95 19.99
C GLU A 456 9.25 -4.55 20.65
N MET A 457 8.14 -4.17 21.29
CA MET A 457 8.02 -2.88 21.96
C MET A 457 8.55 -2.90 23.39
N ASP A 458 9.19 -1.79 23.77
CA ASP A 458 9.68 -1.57 25.12
C ASP A 458 8.55 -1.05 26.03
N PHE A 459 8.05 -1.96 26.87
CA PHE A 459 7.13 -1.64 27.96
C PHE A 459 7.90 -1.53 29.28
N PHE A 460 7.59 -0.48 30.04
CA PHE A 460 8.04 -0.31 31.41
C PHE A 460 7.30 -1.28 32.33
N ASP A 461 7.91 -1.58 33.47
CA ASP A 461 7.39 -2.54 34.45
C ASP A 461 5.96 -2.21 34.90
N PHE A 462 5.64 -0.92 35.08
CA PHE A 462 4.29 -0.50 35.48
C PHE A 462 3.24 -0.67 34.38
N GLU A 463 3.65 -0.74 33.11
CA GLU A 463 2.75 -0.94 31.97
C GLU A 463 2.48 -2.43 31.72
N LEU A 464 3.33 -3.34 32.20
CA LEU A 464 3.16 -4.78 31.99
C LEU A 464 1.83 -5.31 32.52
N VAL A 465 1.33 -4.75 33.63
CA VAL A 465 0.03 -5.10 34.21
C VAL A 465 -1.10 -4.77 33.23
N GLN A 466 -1.07 -3.57 32.65
CA GLN A 466 -2.06 -3.12 31.67
C GLN A 466 -1.96 -3.94 30.38
N VAL A 467 -0.74 -4.21 29.91
CA VAL A 467 -0.51 -5.05 28.72
C VAL A 467 -1.08 -6.45 28.92
N ILE A 468 -0.81 -7.10 30.05
CA ILE A 468 -1.34 -8.44 30.33
C ILE A 468 -2.86 -8.40 30.40
N SER A 469 -3.44 -7.44 31.12
CA SER A 469 -4.90 -7.25 31.21
C SER A 469 -5.55 -7.10 29.82
N LEU A 470 -4.94 -6.31 28.94
CA LEU A 470 -5.39 -6.17 27.55
C LEU A 470 -5.24 -7.48 26.76
N THR A 471 -4.13 -8.20 26.90
CA THR A 471 -3.95 -9.49 26.20
C THR A 471 -4.94 -10.56 26.66
N ILE A 472 -5.34 -10.57 27.93
CA ILE A 472 -6.40 -11.46 28.42
C ILE A 472 -7.74 -11.04 27.83
N SER A 473 -8.07 -9.75 27.89
CA SER A 473 -9.34 -9.20 27.39
C SER A 473 -9.53 -9.44 25.90
N LEU A 474 -8.46 -9.32 25.11
CA LEU A 474 -8.44 -9.56 23.67
C LEU A 474 -8.27 -11.04 23.29
N SER A 475 -8.20 -11.95 24.28
CA SER A 475 -8.01 -13.39 24.08
C SER A 475 -6.76 -13.72 23.25
N LEU A 476 -5.61 -13.14 23.61
CA LEU A 476 -4.33 -13.26 22.91
C LEU A 476 -3.33 -14.14 23.70
N PRO A 477 -3.48 -15.47 23.68
CA PRO A 477 -2.75 -16.38 24.57
C PRO A 477 -1.24 -16.35 24.34
N HIS A 478 -0.79 -16.12 23.11
CA HIS A 478 0.63 -16.06 22.80
C HIS A 478 1.30 -14.84 23.46
N LEU A 479 0.69 -13.66 23.32
CA LEU A 479 1.19 -12.44 23.93
C LEU A 479 1.09 -12.50 25.45
N LYS A 480 -0.03 -13.00 25.99
CA LYS A 480 -0.19 -13.26 27.43
C LYS A 480 1.01 -14.01 27.99
N ASN A 481 1.36 -15.15 27.40
CA ASN A 481 2.49 -15.97 27.86
C ASN A 481 3.84 -15.23 27.81
N ILE A 482 4.09 -14.41 26.78
CA ILE A 482 5.33 -13.63 26.65
C ILE A 482 5.44 -12.61 27.79
N PHE A 483 4.37 -11.85 28.06
CA PHE A 483 4.39 -10.80 29.07
C PHE A 483 4.27 -11.35 30.50
N GLU A 484 3.53 -12.46 30.70
CA GLU A 484 3.50 -13.18 31.98
C GLU A 484 4.90 -13.59 32.42
N GLN A 485 5.72 -14.14 31.52
CA GLN A 485 7.10 -14.52 31.87
C GLN A 485 7.93 -13.33 32.34
N LYS A 486 7.78 -12.16 31.68
CA LYS A 486 8.44 -10.91 32.08
C LYS A 486 7.94 -10.45 33.46
N LEU A 487 6.63 -10.37 33.65
CA LEU A 487 6.01 -9.96 34.92
C LEU A 487 6.41 -10.89 36.07
N PHE A 488 6.31 -12.21 35.89
CA PHE A 488 6.62 -13.17 36.94
C PHE A 488 8.10 -13.15 37.33
N SER A 489 9.01 -12.98 36.36
CA SER A 489 10.44 -12.78 36.66
C SER A 489 10.66 -11.55 37.56
N GLN A 490 9.93 -10.45 37.30
CA GLN A 490 10.02 -9.23 38.09
C GLN A 490 9.40 -9.37 39.48
N LEU A 491 8.17 -9.89 39.57
CA LEU A 491 7.49 -10.16 40.85
C LEU A 491 8.34 -11.08 41.72
N LYS A 492 8.88 -12.17 41.16
CA LYS A 492 9.79 -13.09 41.87
C LYS A 492 11.03 -12.36 42.41
N THR A 493 11.62 -11.46 41.63
CA THR A 493 12.78 -10.66 42.04
C THR A 493 12.43 -9.69 43.17
N MET A 494 11.28 -9.00 43.09
CA MET A 494 10.82 -8.06 44.11
C MET A 494 10.46 -8.76 45.43
N ILE A 495 9.79 -9.91 45.36
CA ILE A 495 9.44 -10.73 46.53
C ILE A 495 10.71 -11.29 47.19
N LYS A 496 11.62 -11.92 46.43
CA LYS A 496 12.90 -12.44 46.96
C LYS A 496 13.77 -11.33 47.54
N GLY A 497 13.73 -10.14 46.92
CA GLY A 497 14.40 -8.92 47.40
C GLY A 497 13.75 -8.26 48.61
N ARG A 498 12.59 -8.74 49.08
CA ARG A 498 11.76 -8.14 50.15
C ARG A 498 11.34 -6.69 49.85
N LEU A 499 11.23 -6.35 48.57
CA LEU A 499 10.75 -5.06 48.10
C LEU A 499 9.22 -5.03 47.96
N MET A 500 8.58 -6.21 47.96
CA MET A 500 7.14 -6.39 47.79
C MET A 500 6.64 -7.57 48.64
N GLY A 501 5.45 -7.45 49.22
CA GLY A 501 4.75 -8.51 49.96
C GLY A 501 3.91 -9.43 49.06
N SER A 502 3.45 -10.57 49.59
CA SER A 502 2.52 -11.47 48.88
C SER A 502 1.20 -10.79 48.53
N ASP A 503 0.70 -9.95 49.43
CA ASP A 503 -0.60 -9.29 49.28
C ASP A 503 -0.55 -8.22 48.19
N GLU A 504 0.59 -7.53 48.05
CA GLU A 504 0.83 -6.57 46.97
C GLU A 504 0.95 -7.28 45.60
N ALA A 505 1.63 -8.44 45.56
CA ALA A 505 1.69 -9.26 44.36
C ALA A 505 0.32 -9.83 43.98
N GLN A 506 -0.52 -10.20 44.95
CA GLN A 506 -1.90 -10.62 44.73
C GLN A 506 -2.69 -9.54 44.01
N VAL A 507 -2.64 -8.29 44.51
CA VAL A 507 -3.34 -7.14 43.90
C VAL A 507 -2.88 -6.93 42.45
N ILE A 508 -1.59 -7.06 42.17
CA ILE A 508 -1.06 -6.93 40.79
C ILE A 508 -1.62 -8.01 39.86
N LEU A 509 -1.70 -9.26 40.33
CA LEU A 509 -2.25 -10.35 39.53
C LEU A 509 -3.77 -10.18 39.33
N GLU A 510 -4.50 -9.75 40.35
CA GLU A 510 -5.92 -9.42 40.22
C GLU A 510 -6.15 -8.28 39.20
N GLN A 511 -5.29 -7.25 39.20
CA GLN A 511 -5.32 -6.16 38.21
C GLN A 511 -5.00 -6.62 36.78
N CYS A 512 -4.23 -7.69 36.63
CA CYS A 512 -4.01 -8.33 35.33
C CYS A 512 -5.27 -9.05 34.80
N GLY A 513 -6.30 -9.25 35.62
CA GLY A 513 -7.54 -9.96 35.23
C GLY A 513 -7.53 -11.46 35.49
N TYR A 514 -6.60 -11.98 36.30
CA TYR A 514 -6.63 -13.38 36.75
C TYR A 514 -7.77 -13.60 37.75
N SER A 515 -8.40 -14.78 37.67
CA SER A 515 -9.38 -15.21 38.66
C SER A 515 -8.74 -15.51 40.02
N PHE A 516 -9.53 -15.46 41.09
CA PHE A 516 -9.04 -15.74 42.45
C PHE A 516 -8.33 -17.11 42.57
N GLU A 517 -8.79 -18.13 41.85
CA GLU A 517 -8.16 -19.45 41.84
C GLU A 517 -6.79 -19.41 41.14
N GLU A 518 -6.70 -18.78 39.97
CA GLU A 518 -5.44 -18.60 39.22
C GLU A 518 -4.41 -17.78 40.02
N VAL A 519 -4.86 -16.72 40.71
CA VAL A 519 -3.98 -15.87 41.51
C VAL A 519 -3.33 -16.67 42.65
N ASN A 520 -4.08 -17.52 43.34
CA ASN A 520 -3.53 -18.36 44.40
C ASN A 520 -2.47 -19.34 43.88
N ASP A 521 -2.75 -19.99 42.75
CA ASP A 521 -1.79 -20.92 42.13
C ASP A 521 -0.51 -20.20 41.69
N LEU A 522 -0.63 -19.02 41.09
CA LEU A 522 0.50 -18.19 40.65
C LEU A 522 1.33 -17.67 41.84
N LEU A 523 0.71 -17.24 42.94
CA LEU A 523 1.42 -16.82 44.14
C LEU A 523 2.23 -17.95 44.76
N VAL A 524 1.68 -19.17 44.79
CA VAL A 524 2.44 -20.35 45.25
C VAL A 524 3.66 -20.57 44.36
N GLN A 525 3.53 -20.45 43.04
CA GLN A 525 4.67 -20.56 42.13
C GLN A 525 5.71 -19.45 42.36
N LEU A 526 5.30 -18.20 42.56
CA LEU A 526 6.21 -17.07 42.79
C LEU A 526 7.00 -17.19 44.10
N ILE A 527 6.37 -17.71 45.15
CA ILE A 527 6.97 -17.81 46.50
C ILE A 527 7.83 -19.09 46.63
N TRP A 528 7.39 -20.21 46.05
CA TRP A 528 7.96 -21.54 46.31
C TRP A 528 8.74 -22.16 45.14
N ALA A 529 8.68 -21.59 43.93
CA ALA A 529 9.55 -22.04 42.84
C ALA A 529 10.97 -21.50 43.06
N ASP A 530 11.89 -22.37 43.45
CA ASP A 530 13.31 -22.03 43.56
C ASP A 530 13.94 -21.72 42.20
#